data_AF-A0A2M4A131-F1
#
_entry.id   AF-A0A2M4A131-F1
#
_cell.length_a   1.000
_cell.length_b   1.000
_cell.length_c   1.000
_cell.angle_alpha   90.00
_cell.angle_beta   90.00
_cell.angle_gamma   90.00
#
_symmetry.space_group_name_H-M   'P 1'
#
loop_
_entity.id
_entity.type
_entity.pdbx_description
1 polymer ?
#
loop_
_entity_poly.entity_id
_entity_poly.type
_entity_poly.pdbx_seq_one_letter_code
_entity_poly.pdbx_strand_id
1 'polypeptide(L)'
;SVKKQLCEANSYQTVNGADLDKTLDCVLKATNIVDKEGAGNFYSLYKPMQVYLSDGRKLNYNLESCMTRRLKYELPEGERAHGFYKCVMQNEARDAFKKVFNERVCK
;
A
#
# COMPACT_ATOMS: atom_id res chain seq x y z
N SER A 1 1.01 -15.24 12.32
CA SER A 1 0.12 -15.07 11.15
C SER A 1 0.70 -14.00 10.25
N VAL A 2 0.25 -13.93 8.99
CA VAL A 2 0.66 -12.88 8.04
C VAL A 2 0.29 -11.49 8.56
N LYS A 3 -0.85 -11.32 9.25
CA LYS A 3 -1.20 -10.07 9.95
C LYS A 3 -0.10 -9.64 10.94
N LYS A 4 0.36 -10.57 11.80
CA LYS A 4 1.47 -10.32 12.74
C LYS A 4 2.76 -9.92 12.01
N GLN A 5 3.11 -10.62 10.93
CA GLN A 5 4.25 -10.25 10.09
C GLN A 5 4.08 -8.85 9.48
N LEU A 6 2.92 -8.53 8.90
CA LEU A 6 2.65 -7.21 8.31
C LEU A 6 2.66 -6.06 9.32
N CYS A 7 2.33 -6.35 10.58
CA CYS A 7 2.23 -5.35 11.65
C CYS A 7 3.52 -5.17 12.45
N GLU A 8 4.33 -6.22 12.56
CA GLU A 8 5.62 -6.18 13.27
C GLU A 8 6.80 -5.88 12.33
N ALA A 9 6.65 -6.14 11.05
CA ALA A 9 7.73 -6.01 10.07
C ALA A 9 8.03 -4.54 9.73
N ASN A 10 9.27 -4.12 10.01
CA ASN A 10 10.02 -3.27 9.08
C ASN A 10 10.42 -4.04 7.79
N SER A 11 10.11 -5.34 7.73
CA SER A 11 10.48 -6.39 6.77
C SER A 11 9.66 -6.42 5.47
N TYR A 12 9.24 -5.28 4.94
CA TYR A 12 8.59 -5.24 3.62
C TYR A 12 9.55 -5.49 2.45
N GLN A 13 10.85 -5.61 2.74
CA GLN A 13 11.90 -5.86 1.75
C GLN A 13 12.12 -7.33 1.42
N THR A 14 11.55 -8.28 2.17
CA THR A 14 12.02 -9.69 2.14
C THR A 14 10.94 -10.77 2.00
N VAL A 15 9.66 -10.43 1.88
CA VAL A 15 8.62 -11.46 1.87
C VAL A 15 8.22 -11.83 0.44
N ASN A 16 9.03 -12.68 -0.19
CA ASN A 16 8.73 -13.30 -1.48
C ASN A 16 7.90 -14.58 -1.26
N GLY A 17 6.75 -14.71 -1.92
CA GLY A 17 5.95 -15.94 -1.94
C GLY A 17 4.49 -15.71 -2.36
N ALA A 18 3.99 -16.52 -3.29
CA ALA A 18 2.65 -16.37 -3.90
C ALA A 18 1.49 -16.37 -2.89
N ASP A 19 1.61 -17.12 -1.79
CA ASP A 19 0.59 -17.13 -0.73
C ASP A 19 0.55 -15.83 0.06
N LEU A 20 1.69 -15.15 0.17
CA LEU A 20 1.78 -13.89 0.88
C LEU A 20 1.31 -12.73 0.01
N ASP A 21 1.55 -12.77 -1.30
CA ASP A 21 0.98 -11.83 -2.27
C ASP A 21 -0.55 -11.88 -2.24
N LYS A 22 -1.13 -13.08 -2.26
CA LYS A 22 -2.58 -13.26 -2.11
C LYS A 22 -3.12 -12.75 -0.78
N THR A 23 -2.40 -13.03 0.31
CA THR A 23 -2.81 -12.56 1.63
C THR A 23 -2.73 -11.04 1.73
N LEU A 24 -1.68 -10.44 1.20
CA LEU A 24 -1.50 -8.99 1.16
C LEU A 24 -2.57 -8.33 0.27
N ASP A 25 -2.83 -8.87 -0.92
CA ASP A 25 -3.90 -8.42 -1.82
C ASP A 25 -5.26 -8.42 -1.10
N CYS A 26 -5.59 -9.53 -0.43
CA CYS A 26 -6.82 -9.63 0.36
C CYS A 26 -6.90 -8.57 1.47
N VAL A 27 -5.83 -8.40 2.26
CA VAL A 27 -5.78 -7.42 3.36
C VAL A 27 -5.89 -5.99 2.85
N LEU A 28 -5.16 -5.64 1.80
CA LEU A 28 -5.16 -4.28 1.25
C LEU A 28 -6.52 -3.91 0.62
N LYS A 29 -7.20 -4.88 -0.01
CA LYS A 29 -8.57 -4.71 -0.52
C LYS A 29 -9.57 -4.55 0.63
N ALA A 30 -9.52 -5.43 1.63
CA ALA A 30 -10.42 -5.40 2.79
C ALA A 30 -10.31 -4.11 3.60
N THR A 31 -9.12 -3.48 3.60
CA THR A 31 -8.84 -2.22 4.30
C THR A 31 -8.94 -0.98 3.40
N ASN A 32 -9.42 -1.16 2.17
CA ASN A 32 -9.61 -0.11 1.19
C ASN A 32 -8.34 0.72 0.95
N ILE A 33 -7.17 0.10 1.06
CA ILE A 33 -5.88 0.70 0.67
C ILE A 33 -5.71 0.62 -0.84
N VAL A 34 -6.19 -0.48 -1.42
CA VAL A 34 -6.32 -0.67 -2.86
C VAL A 34 -7.77 -0.95 -3.22
N ASP A 35 -8.12 -0.75 -4.48
CA ASP A 35 -9.43 -1.12 -5.02
C ASP A 35 -9.53 -2.64 -5.28
N LYS A 36 -10.70 -3.08 -5.76
CA LYS A 36 -10.97 -4.50 -6.08
C LYS A 36 -10.00 -5.11 -7.10
N GLU A 37 -9.35 -4.29 -7.94
CA GLU A 37 -8.37 -4.72 -8.95
C GLU A 37 -6.94 -4.76 -8.40
N GLY A 38 -6.74 -4.34 -7.14
CA GLY A 38 -5.43 -4.25 -6.49
C GLY A 38 -4.71 -2.94 -6.77
N ALA A 39 -5.38 -1.94 -7.36
CA ALA A 39 -4.78 -0.63 -7.64
C ALA A 39 -4.88 0.30 -6.43
N GLY A 40 -3.86 1.13 -6.19
CA GLY A 40 -3.87 2.10 -5.09
C GLY A 40 -5.12 2.98 -5.08
N ASN A 41 -5.78 3.10 -3.93
CA ASN A 41 -6.99 3.92 -3.79
C ASN A 41 -6.63 5.33 -3.30
N PHE A 42 -6.35 6.24 -4.24
CA PHE A 42 -5.94 7.62 -3.97
C PHE A 42 -6.82 8.35 -2.96
N TYR A 43 -8.14 8.41 -3.22
CA TYR A 43 -9.06 9.17 -2.39
C TYR A 43 -9.19 8.61 -0.98
N SER A 44 -9.05 7.29 -0.83
CA SER A 44 -9.04 6.66 0.49
C SER A 44 -7.79 7.00 1.29
N LEU A 45 -6.65 7.27 0.63
CA LEU A 45 -5.34 7.39 1.27
C LEU A 45 -4.94 8.85 1.49
N TYR A 46 -5.20 9.73 0.52
CA TYR A 46 -4.68 11.09 0.52
C TYR A 46 -5.08 11.85 1.79
N LYS A 47 -6.38 11.94 2.11
CA LYS A 47 -6.85 12.71 3.26
C LYS A 47 -6.36 12.13 4.61
N PRO A 48 -6.42 10.82 4.86
CA PRO A 48 -5.83 10.24 6.07
C PRO A 48 -4.31 10.41 6.18
N MET A 49 -3.58 10.32 5.07
CA MET A 49 -2.12 10.50 5.06
C MET A 49 -1.71 11.96 5.26
N GLN A 50 -2.56 12.92 4.87
CA GLN A 50 -2.27 14.35 4.98
C GLN A 50 -2.10 14.83 6.43
N VAL A 51 -2.65 14.09 7.41
CA VAL A 51 -2.43 14.32 8.85
C VAL A 51 -0.95 14.11 9.23
N TYR A 52 -0.25 13.22 8.52
CA TYR A 52 1.13 12.81 8.81
C TYR A 52 2.15 13.39 7.81
N LEU A 53 1.71 13.71 6.59
CA LEU A 53 2.49 14.42 5.57
C LEU A 53 1.68 15.59 5.04
N SER A 54 1.86 16.77 5.64
CA SER A 54 1.05 17.96 5.38
C SER A 54 1.36 18.66 4.06
N ASP A 55 2.54 18.41 3.47
CA ASP A 55 2.85 18.88 2.12
C ASP A 55 2.02 18.10 1.09
N GLY A 56 0.87 18.67 0.74
CA GLY A 56 -0.09 18.06 -0.18
C GLY A 56 0.47 17.83 -1.58
N ARG A 57 1.39 18.67 -2.07
CA ARG A 57 2.02 18.48 -3.39
C ARG A 57 2.93 17.26 -3.37
N LYS A 58 3.76 17.15 -2.33
CA LYS A 58 4.63 16.00 -2.12
C LYS A 58 3.83 14.71 -1.92
N LEU A 59 2.76 14.75 -1.12
CA LEU A 59 1.88 13.60 -0.91
C LEU A 59 1.20 13.16 -2.21
N ASN A 60 0.67 14.12 -2.98
CA ASN A 60 0.03 13.83 -4.27
C ASN A 60 1.00 13.12 -5.21
N TYR A 61 2.18 13.71 -5.40
CA TYR A 61 3.21 13.16 -6.27
C TYR A 61 3.61 11.73 -5.89
N ASN A 62 3.87 11.47 -4.60
CA ASN A 62 4.29 10.14 -4.13
C ASN A 62 3.18 9.08 -4.25
N LEU A 63 1.90 9.45 -4.08
CA LEU A 63 0.80 8.51 -4.28
C LEU A 63 0.56 8.23 -5.76
N GLU A 64 0.48 9.28 -6.60
CA GLU A 64 0.26 9.12 -8.04
C GLU A 64 1.40 8.36 -8.72
N SER A 65 2.66 8.57 -8.31
CA SER A 65 3.81 7.84 -8.86
C SER A 65 3.72 6.32 -8.65
N CYS A 66 2.91 5.87 -7.68
CA CYS A 66 2.66 4.46 -7.39
C CYS A 66 1.35 3.92 -7.96
N MET A 67 0.55 4.75 -8.64
CA MET A 67 -0.72 4.36 -9.26
C MET A 67 -0.62 4.35 -10.79
N THR A 68 0.55 3.97 -11.30
CA THR A 68 0.82 3.93 -12.74
C THR A 68 -0.01 2.86 -13.44
N ARG A 69 -0.21 3.04 -14.77
CA ARG A 69 -0.82 2.02 -15.63
C ARG A 69 -0.17 0.65 -15.46
N ARG A 70 1.15 0.60 -15.34
CA ARG A 70 1.91 -0.63 -15.13
C ARG A 70 1.48 -1.37 -13.86
N LEU A 71 1.46 -0.66 -12.73
CA LEU A 71 1.09 -1.25 -11.44
C LEU A 71 -0.40 -1.62 -11.37
N LYS A 72 -1.25 -0.93 -12.13
CA LYS A 72 -2.68 -1.18 -12.16
C LYS A 72 -3.12 -2.30 -13.12
N TYR A 73 -2.52 -2.38 -14.31
CA TYR A 73 -3.07 -3.20 -15.41
C TYR A 73 -2.08 -4.22 -15.98
N GLU A 74 -0.78 -3.98 -15.88
CA GLU A 74 0.23 -4.80 -16.56
C GLU A 74 0.81 -5.88 -15.63
N LEU A 75 0.71 -5.69 -14.30
CA LEU A 75 1.03 -6.74 -13.34
C LEU A 75 -0.08 -7.82 -13.32
N PRO A 76 0.29 -9.10 -13.09
CA PRO A 76 -0.67 -10.18 -12.87
C PRO A 76 -1.67 -9.84 -11.76
N GLU A 77 -2.89 -10.37 -11.91
CA GLU A 77 -3.92 -10.29 -10.88
C GLU A 77 -3.41 -11.01 -9.61
N GLY A 78 -3.27 -10.26 -8.51
CA GLY A 78 -2.64 -10.72 -7.26
C GLY A 78 -1.29 -10.06 -6.96
N GLU A 79 -0.55 -9.58 -7.97
CA GLU A 79 0.71 -8.86 -7.77
C GLU A 79 0.53 -7.34 -7.68
N ARG A 80 -0.59 -6.81 -8.21
CA ARG A 80 -0.86 -5.36 -8.30
C ARG A 80 -0.84 -4.66 -6.94
N ALA A 81 -1.55 -5.23 -5.96
CA ALA A 81 -1.64 -4.67 -4.62
C ALA A 81 -0.26 -4.66 -3.93
N HIS A 82 0.53 -5.72 -4.11
CA HIS A 82 1.91 -5.77 -3.64
C HIS A 82 2.79 -4.74 -4.38
N GLY A 83 2.66 -4.60 -5.69
CA GLY A 83 3.38 -3.60 -6.48
C GLY A 83 3.12 -2.16 -6.00
N PHE A 84 1.86 -1.80 -5.78
CA PHE A 84 1.47 -0.53 -5.17
C PHE A 84 2.10 -0.35 -3.78
N TYR A 85 1.90 -1.35 -2.92
CA TYR A 85 2.41 -1.34 -1.55
C TYR A 85 3.93 -1.11 -1.49
N LYS A 86 4.69 -1.88 -2.27
CA LYS A 86 6.15 -1.79 -2.34
C LYS A 86 6.61 -0.43 -2.83
N CYS A 87 5.94 0.13 -3.84
CA CYS A 87 6.27 1.46 -4.36
C CYS A 87 6.13 2.55 -3.29
N VAL A 88 5.01 2.60 -2.56
CA VAL A 88 4.80 3.63 -1.52
C VAL A 88 5.77 3.45 -0.36
N MET A 89 6.09 2.20 -0.01
CA MET A 89 7.05 1.90 1.05
C MET A 89 8.51 2.27 0.70
N GLN A 90 8.81 2.55 -0.56
CA GLN A 90 10.13 2.94 -1.06
C GLN A 90 10.26 4.44 -1.34
N ASN A 91 9.19 5.23 -1.18
CA ASN A 91 9.19 6.66 -1.45
C ASN A 91 9.01 7.51 -0.18
N GLU A 92 8.92 8.82 -0.36
CA GLU A 92 8.92 9.77 0.76
C GLU A 92 7.60 9.80 1.55
N ALA A 93 6.52 9.20 1.03
CA ALA A 93 5.24 9.06 1.73
C ALA A 93 5.18 7.83 2.64
N ARG A 94 6.25 7.02 2.70
CA ARG A 94 6.34 5.78 3.49
C ARG A 94 5.84 5.93 4.92
N ASP A 95 6.32 6.93 5.66
CA ASP A 95 6.00 7.02 7.09
C ASP A 95 4.54 7.40 7.34
N ALA A 96 3.98 8.31 6.54
CA ALA A 96 2.56 8.63 6.57
C ALA A 96 1.70 7.42 6.18
N PHE A 97 2.15 6.65 5.19
CA PHE A 97 1.46 5.43 4.76
C PHE A 97 1.47 4.36 5.85
N LYS A 98 2.61 4.14 6.54
CA LYS A 98 2.69 3.19 7.66
C LYS A 98 1.70 3.52 8.78
N LYS A 99 1.47 4.81 9.08
CA LYS A 99 0.48 5.21 10.10
C LYS A 99 -0.93 4.80 9.70
N VAL A 100 -1.36 5.15 8.49
CA VAL A 100 -2.69 4.79 7.97
C VAL A 100 -2.83 3.27 7.80
N PHE A 101 -1.80 2.59 7.31
CA PHE A 101 -1.77 1.13 7.19
C PHE A 101 -1.98 0.48 8.56
N ASN A 102 -1.22 0.87 9.58
CA ASN A 102 -1.34 0.32 10.92
C ASN A 102 -2.73 0.57 11.52
N GLU A 103 -3.31 1.75 11.31
CA GLU A 103 -4.65 2.06 11.81
C GLU A 103 -5.76 1.18 11.23
N ARG A 104 -5.60 0.69 9.99
CA ARG A 104 -6.60 -0.11 9.31
C ARG A 104 -6.34 -1.61 9.39
N VAL A 105 -5.07 -2.00 9.37
CA VAL A 105 -4.64 -3.39 9.23
C VAL A 105 -4.23 -3.98 10.57
N CYS A 106 -3.68 -3.18 11.48
CA CYS A 106 -2.98 -3.66 12.68
C CYS A 106 -3.68 -3.33 13.99
N LYS A 107 -4.86 -2.71 13.93
CA LYS A 107 -5.79 -2.67 15.06
C LYS A 107 -6.45 -4.03 15.30
#